data_AF-A0ABD1EMZ1-F1
#
_entry.id   AF-A0ABD1EMZ1-F1
#
_cell.length_a   1.000
_cell.length_b   1.000
_cell.length_c   1.000
_cell.angle_alpha   90.00
_cell.angle_beta   90.00
_cell.angle_gamma   90.00
#
_symmetry.space_group_name_H-M   'P 1'
#
loop_
_entity.id
_entity.type
_entity.pdbx_description
1 polymer ?
#
loop_
_entity_poly.entity_id
_entity_poly.type
_entity_poly.pdbx_seq_one_letter_code
_entity_poly.pdbx_strand_id
1 'polypeptide(L)'
;MFESHIVYGNLIVLIFLCQSSLKYFVIYHISNDLVFGVVSQLGITASAHRLWSHRFFKAKFPLRLLLTSVINWCRDHHLHHKYFDTHTDPHNINRGFFFSHIGWIRKHRDIKEKGKGIDFSDLYKDPMLKAIQLADSNAIIYLIFEESHHNYHHTFPWNYRSSELINPTNLTRRFIEFFAKIGWAYDLKFASEDMIKKRVDGTGNSSHLFK
;
A
#
# COMPACT_ATOMS: atom_id res chain seq x y z
N MET A 1 54.55 -19.61 33.25
CA MET A 1 53.12 -19.89 33.04
C MET A 1 52.37 -18.69 33.62
N PHE A 2 51.72 -17.87 32.81
CA PHE A 2 50.98 -16.70 33.34
C PHE A 2 49.64 -17.20 33.90
N GLU A 3 49.45 -17.09 35.22
CA GLU A 3 48.13 -17.27 35.83
C GLU A 3 47.28 -16.04 35.53
N SER A 4 46.15 -16.22 34.85
CA SER A 4 45.19 -15.15 34.63
C SER A 4 44.15 -15.17 35.74
N HIS A 5 44.12 -14.12 36.56
CA HIS A 5 43.04 -13.92 37.53
C HIS A 5 41.90 -13.14 36.89
N ILE A 6 40.72 -13.75 36.84
CA ILE A 6 39.50 -13.08 36.35
C ILE A 6 39.08 -12.04 37.38
N VAL A 7 39.00 -10.77 36.97
CA VAL A 7 38.44 -9.70 37.79
C VAL A 7 36.93 -9.68 37.57
N TYR A 8 36.18 -10.36 38.44
CA TYR A 8 34.73 -10.54 38.31
C TYR A 8 33.95 -9.21 38.20
N GLY A 9 34.42 -8.12 38.82
CA GLY A 9 33.82 -6.78 38.68
C GLY A 9 33.86 -6.24 37.25
N ASN A 10 34.98 -6.42 36.54
CA ASN A 10 35.13 -6.01 35.15
C ASN A 10 34.26 -6.87 34.22
N LEU A 11 34.12 -8.16 34.53
CA LEU A 11 33.25 -9.08 33.78
C LEU A 11 31.77 -8.68 33.91
N ILE A 12 31.31 -8.31 35.10
CA ILE A 12 29.93 -7.85 35.34
C ILE A 12 29.66 -6.55 34.56
N VAL A 13 30.56 -5.56 34.63
CA VAL A 13 30.42 -4.30 33.88
C VAL A 13 30.39 -4.57 32.37
N LEU A 14 31.26 -5.44 31.86
CA LEU A 14 31.30 -5.80 30.44
C LEU A 14 30.00 -6.49 29.98
N ILE A 15 29.42 -7.37 30.80
CA ILE A 15 28.13 -8.02 30.51
C ILE A 15 27.01 -6.97 30.46
N PHE A 16 26.94 -6.05 31.43
CA PHE A 16 25.92 -4.98 31.42
C PHE A 16 26.07 -4.04 30.22
N LEU A 17 27.30 -3.69 29.83
CA LEU A 17 27.57 -2.87 28.64
C LEU A 17 27.14 -3.61 27.36
N CYS A 18 27.44 -4.90 27.24
CA CYS A 18 27.06 -5.73 26.09
C CYS A 18 25.54 -5.92 25.98
N GLN A 19 24.84 -6.15 27.11
CA GLN A 19 23.38 -6.23 27.13
C GLN A 19 22.73 -4.89 26.77
N SER A 20 23.30 -3.77 27.22
CA SER A 20 22.80 -2.44 26.90
C SER A 20 22.99 -2.12 25.42
N SER A 21 24.18 -2.38 24.85
CA SER A 21 24.45 -2.17 23.42
C SER A 21 23.56 -3.04 22.53
N LEU A 22 23.32 -4.30 22.91
CA LEU A 22 22.40 -5.18 22.19
C LEU A 22 20.96 -4.66 22.23
N LYS A 23 20.48 -4.15 23.37
CA LYS A 23 19.15 -3.51 23.47
C LYS A 23 19.03 -2.29 22.56
N TYR A 24 20.02 -1.39 22.57
CA TYR A 24 20.02 -0.22 21.70
C TYR A 24 20.07 -0.61 20.22
N PHE A 25 20.86 -1.62 19.87
CA PHE A 25 20.92 -2.17 18.52
C PHE A 25 19.56 -2.71 18.07
N VAL A 26 18.91 -3.55 18.88
CA VAL A 26 17.58 -4.11 18.57
C VAL A 26 16.52 -3.02 18.45
N ILE A 27 16.47 -2.06 19.38
CA ILE A 27 15.52 -0.94 19.33
C ILE A 27 15.75 -0.09 18.08
N TYR A 28 17.00 0.22 17.75
CA TYR A 28 17.35 0.97 16.54
C TYR A 28 16.85 0.25 15.29
N HIS A 29 17.14 -1.04 15.12
CA HIS A 29 16.70 -1.81 13.97
C HIS A 29 15.17 -1.90 13.87
N ILE A 30 14.48 -2.23 14.96
CA ILE A 30 13.00 -2.28 14.96
C ILE A 30 12.41 -0.91 14.60
N SER A 31 12.95 0.17 15.16
CA SER A 31 12.46 1.52 14.87
C SER A 31 12.67 1.89 13.40
N ASN A 32 13.82 1.53 12.84
CA ASN A 32 14.17 1.78 11.46
C ASN A 32 13.28 0.98 10.50
N ASP A 33 13.07 -0.31 10.78
CA ASP A 33 12.20 -1.19 10.01
C ASP A 33 10.76 -0.71 10.03
N LEU A 34 10.27 -0.22 11.19
CA LEU A 34 8.95 0.38 11.31
C LEU A 34 8.82 1.64 10.44
N VAL A 35 9.82 2.53 10.48
CA VAL A 35 9.84 3.76 9.66
C VAL A 35 9.85 3.42 8.17
N PHE A 36 10.73 2.52 7.75
CA PHE A 36 10.79 2.07 6.35
C PHE A 36 9.50 1.37 5.91
N GLY A 37 8.89 0.59 6.79
CA GLY A 37 7.59 -0.06 6.54
C GLY A 37 6.47 0.95 6.29
N VAL A 38 6.34 1.96 7.16
CA VAL A 38 5.34 3.02 7.01
C VAL A 38 5.56 3.84 5.74
N VAL A 39 6.81 4.22 5.44
CA VAL A 39 7.13 4.97 4.22
C VAL A 39 6.82 4.14 2.97
N SER A 40 7.14 2.84 2.98
CA SER A 40 6.85 1.94 1.86
C SER A 40 5.34 1.75 1.66
N GLN A 41 4.58 1.58 2.74
CA GLN A 41 3.12 1.49 2.72
C GLN A 41 2.49 2.77 2.15
N LEU A 42 2.93 3.95 2.62
CA LEU A 42 2.48 5.23 2.09
C LEU A 42 2.84 5.39 0.61
N GLY A 43 4.03 4.93 0.22
CA GLY A 43 4.45 4.81 -1.17
C GLY A 43 3.40 4.08 -2.00
N ILE A 44 3.14 2.81 -1.71
CA ILE A 44 2.21 1.98 -2.51
C ILE A 44 0.78 2.52 -2.49
N THR A 45 0.28 2.86 -1.30
CA THR A 45 -1.12 3.31 -1.14
C THR A 45 -1.35 4.69 -1.74
N ALA A 46 -0.53 5.69 -1.44
CA ALA A 46 -0.72 7.03 -2.02
C ALA A 46 -0.36 7.06 -3.52
N SER A 47 0.60 6.23 -3.95
CA SER A 47 1.11 6.23 -5.31
C SER A 47 0.38 5.24 -6.23
N ALA A 48 0.76 3.96 -6.23
CA ALA A 48 0.36 2.96 -7.21
C ALA A 48 -1.15 2.78 -7.16
N HIS A 49 -1.68 2.72 -5.94
CA HIS A 49 -3.11 2.54 -5.71
C HIS A 49 -3.92 3.80 -6.03
N ARG A 50 -3.70 4.90 -5.30
CA ARG A 50 -4.58 6.07 -5.34
C ARG A 50 -4.28 7.04 -6.48
N LEU A 51 -3.00 7.32 -6.73
CA LEU A 51 -2.58 8.27 -7.77
C LEU A 51 -2.57 7.65 -9.18
N TRP A 52 -2.05 6.43 -9.34
CA TRP A 52 -1.84 5.84 -10.67
C TRP A 52 -2.93 4.86 -11.11
N SER A 53 -3.39 3.96 -10.24
CA SER A 53 -4.49 3.07 -10.60
C SER A 53 -5.82 3.80 -10.64
N HIS A 54 -6.20 4.52 -9.59
CA HIS A 54 -7.57 5.05 -9.48
C HIS A 54 -7.75 6.54 -9.75
N ARG A 55 -6.65 7.29 -9.91
CA ARG A 55 -6.69 8.72 -10.24
C ARG A 55 -7.58 9.50 -9.26
N PHE A 56 -7.43 9.21 -7.97
CA PHE A 56 -8.16 9.84 -6.87
C PHE A 56 -7.86 11.33 -6.73
N PHE A 57 -6.63 11.70 -7.08
CA PHE A 57 -6.12 13.06 -7.07
C PHE A 57 -5.07 13.22 -8.18
N LYS A 58 -4.70 14.46 -8.47
CA LYS A 58 -3.56 14.81 -9.31
C LYS A 58 -2.44 15.34 -8.43
N ALA A 59 -1.20 15.07 -8.83
CA ALA A 59 0.00 15.46 -8.09
C ALA A 59 0.93 16.32 -8.96
N LYS A 60 1.54 17.33 -8.37
CA LYS A 60 2.64 18.09 -8.99
C LYS A 60 3.93 17.27 -8.97
N PHE A 61 4.89 17.67 -9.78
CA PHE A 61 6.16 16.96 -9.96
C PHE A 61 6.89 16.60 -8.64
N PRO A 62 7.03 17.49 -7.64
CA PRO A 62 7.73 17.14 -6.40
C PRO A 62 7.09 15.97 -5.65
N LEU A 63 5.75 15.96 -5.54
CA LEU A 63 5.03 14.85 -4.92
C LEU A 63 5.14 13.57 -5.74
N ARG A 64 5.08 13.67 -7.08
CA ARG A 64 5.25 12.52 -7.98
C ARG A 64 6.66 11.94 -7.94
N LEU A 65 7.66 12.71 -7.53
CA LEU A 65 9.02 12.22 -7.34
C LEU A 65 9.16 11.46 -6.01
N LEU A 66 8.50 11.94 -4.95
CA LEU A 66 8.46 11.26 -3.65
C LEU A 66 7.68 9.94 -3.71
N LEU A 67 6.65 9.89 -4.55
CA LEU A 67 5.78 8.74 -4.74
C LEU A 67 6.30 7.90 -5.91
N THR A 68 6.94 6.77 -5.65
CA THR A 68 7.38 5.83 -6.71
C THR A 68 6.35 4.74 -6.93
N SER A 69 6.24 4.18 -8.14
CA SER A 69 5.24 3.14 -8.45
C SER A 69 5.71 2.14 -9.49
N VAL A 70 5.12 0.95 -9.40
CA VAL A 70 5.32 -0.19 -10.28
C VAL A 70 4.16 -0.28 -11.26
N ILE A 71 4.43 -0.18 -12.57
CA ILE A 71 3.39 -0.31 -13.60
C ILE A 71 2.68 -1.66 -13.49
N ASN A 72 3.43 -2.73 -13.20
CA ASN A 72 2.86 -4.08 -13.03
C ASN A 72 1.85 -4.15 -11.88
N TRP A 73 2.09 -3.45 -10.77
CA TRP A 73 1.13 -3.38 -9.66
C TRP A 73 -0.13 -2.67 -10.09
N CYS A 74 0.00 -1.53 -10.78
CA CYS A 74 -1.16 -0.78 -11.24
C CYS A 74 -2.04 -1.61 -12.19
N ARG A 75 -1.40 -2.39 -13.08
CA ARG A 75 -2.07 -3.29 -14.03
C ARG A 75 -2.81 -4.43 -13.33
N ASP A 76 -2.16 -5.09 -12.39
CA ASP A 76 -2.78 -6.19 -11.64
C ASP A 76 -3.94 -5.69 -10.78
N HIS A 77 -3.81 -4.50 -10.20
CA HIS A 77 -4.89 -3.88 -9.44
C HIS A 77 -6.10 -3.53 -10.31
N HIS A 78 -5.87 -2.99 -11.51
CA HIS A 78 -6.95 -2.77 -12.49
C HIS A 78 -7.65 -4.09 -12.88
N LEU A 79 -6.90 -5.17 -13.04
CA LEU A 79 -7.44 -6.49 -13.31
C LEU A 79 -8.28 -7.02 -12.13
N HIS A 80 -7.77 -6.86 -10.91
CA HIS A 80 -8.49 -7.21 -9.69
C HIS A 80 -9.83 -6.48 -9.58
N HIS A 81 -9.87 -5.17 -9.82
CA HIS A 81 -11.12 -4.42 -9.83
C HIS A 81 -12.08 -4.83 -10.95
N LYS A 82 -11.58 -5.06 -12.17
CA LYS A 82 -12.42 -5.40 -13.33
C LYS A 82 -13.00 -6.81 -13.24
N TYR A 83 -12.23 -7.73 -12.67
CA TYR A 83 -12.56 -9.16 -12.64
C TYR A 83 -12.80 -9.66 -11.21
N PHE A 84 -13.09 -8.77 -10.27
CA PHE A 84 -13.30 -9.06 -8.85
C PHE A 84 -14.14 -10.32 -8.63
N ASP A 85 -13.68 -11.19 -7.73
CA ASP A 85 -14.28 -12.49 -7.38
C ASP A 85 -14.40 -13.53 -8.52
N THR A 86 -13.94 -13.23 -9.72
CA THR A 86 -13.90 -14.21 -10.83
C THR A 86 -12.60 -15.00 -10.85
N HIS A 87 -12.56 -16.10 -11.62
CA HIS A 87 -11.31 -16.84 -11.83
C HIS A 87 -10.20 -16.01 -12.49
N THR A 88 -10.50 -14.87 -13.09
CA THR A 88 -9.51 -13.99 -13.73
C THR A 88 -9.05 -12.85 -12.84
N ASP A 89 -9.54 -12.77 -11.60
CA ASP A 89 -8.98 -11.90 -10.55
C ASP A 89 -7.59 -12.44 -10.13
N PRO A 90 -6.53 -11.63 -10.23
CA PRO A 90 -5.18 -12.01 -9.80
C PRO A 90 -5.10 -12.47 -8.34
N HIS A 91 -5.90 -11.91 -7.43
CA HIS A 91 -5.80 -12.15 -5.98
C HIS A 91 -7.06 -12.80 -5.42
N ASN A 92 -7.82 -13.51 -6.26
CA ASN A 92 -9.13 -14.06 -5.90
C ASN A 92 -9.13 -14.79 -4.55
N ILE A 93 -9.85 -14.24 -3.57
CA ILE A 93 -9.96 -14.80 -2.21
C ILE A 93 -10.68 -16.16 -2.19
N ASN A 94 -11.56 -16.42 -3.16
CA ASN A 94 -12.28 -17.69 -3.31
C ASN A 94 -11.36 -18.85 -3.71
N ARG A 95 -10.10 -18.59 -4.07
CA ARG A 95 -9.06 -19.61 -4.27
C ARG A 95 -8.31 -19.95 -2.97
N GLY A 96 -8.72 -19.38 -1.85
CA GLY A 96 -8.19 -19.63 -0.52
C GLY A 96 -7.15 -18.60 -0.05
N PHE A 97 -7.01 -18.51 1.27
CA PHE A 97 -6.14 -17.55 1.96
C PHE A 97 -4.72 -17.52 1.40
N PHE A 98 -4.06 -18.67 1.26
CA PHE A 98 -2.66 -18.72 0.78
C PHE A 98 -2.52 -18.25 -0.66
N PHE A 99 -3.52 -18.52 -1.52
CA PHE A 99 -3.51 -18.05 -2.89
C PHE A 99 -3.60 -16.53 -2.95
N SER A 100 -4.56 -15.92 -2.24
CA SER A 100 -4.76 -14.46 -2.24
C SER A 100 -3.62 -13.69 -1.59
N HIS A 101 -2.90 -14.28 -0.63
CA HIS A 101 -1.80 -13.61 0.06
C HIS A 101 -0.46 -13.72 -0.69
N ILE A 102 -0.10 -14.91 -1.19
CA ILE A 102 1.24 -15.16 -1.75
C ILE A 102 1.21 -16.02 -3.02
N GLY A 103 0.28 -16.98 -3.13
CA GLY A 103 0.27 -17.96 -4.21
C GLY A 103 0.08 -17.38 -5.62
N TRP A 104 -0.47 -16.18 -5.72
CA TRP A 104 -0.72 -15.49 -6.99
C TRP A 104 0.53 -14.93 -7.68
N ILE A 105 1.67 -14.81 -6.97
CA ILE A 105 2.94 -14.28 -7.52
C ILE A 105 3.28 -14.93 -8.87
N ARG A 106 2.96 -16.21 -9.03
CA ARG A 106 3.01 -16.89 -10.33
C ARG A 106 1.71 -16.67 -11.11
N LYS A 107 1.71 -15.63 -11.94
CA LYS A 107 0.54 -15.24 -12.77
C LYS A 107 0.06 -16.36 -13.68
N HIS A 108 -1.21 -16.74 -13.54
CA HIS A 108 -1.90 -17.67 -14.42
C HIS A 108 -1.98 -17.13 -15.86
N ARG A 109 -2.01 -18.03 -16.86
CA ARG A 109 -2.07 -17.67 -18.29
C ARG A 109 -3.28 -16.78 -18.59
N ASP A 110 -4.45 -17.12 -18.05
CA ASP A 110 -5.69 -16.40 -18.33
C ASP A 110 -5.66 -14.95 -17.85
N ILE A 111 -5.00 -14.69 -16.72
CA ILE A 111 -4.81 -13.32 -16.20
C ILE A 111 -3.96 -12.50 -17.18
N LYS A 112 -2.88 -13.11 -17.71
CA LYS A 112 -2.01 -12.45 -18.71
C LYS A 112 -2.78 -12.16 -20.00
N GLU A 113 -3.60 -13.09 -20.47
CA GLU A 113 -4.40 -12.91 -21.69
C GLU A 113 -5.48 -11.84 -21.50
N LYS A 114 -6.24 -11.87 -20.40
CA LYS A 114 -7.23 -10.83 -20.08
C LYS A 114 -6.58 -9.45 -19.92
N GLY A 115 -5.37 -9.40 -19.35
CA GLY A 115 -4.56 -8.18 -19.25
C GLY A 115 -4.15 -7.56 -20.57
N LYS A 116 -4.20 -8.27 -21.70
CA LYS A 116 -3.99 -7.67 -23.03
C LYS A 116 -5.21 -6.90 -23.54
N GLY A 117 -6.40 -7.22 -23.03
CA GLY A 117 -7.67 -6.59 -23.41
C GLY A 117 -8.04 -5.34 -22.59
N ILE A 118 -7.11 -4.82 -21.79
CA ILE A 118 -7.28 -3.57 -21.04
C ILE A 118 -6.27 -2.55 -21.57
N ASP A 119 -6.74 -1.33 -21.84
CA ASP A 119 -5.85 -0.24 -22.20
C ASP A 119 -5.12 0.29 -20.96
N PHE A 120 -3.80 0.24 -21.00
CA PHE A 120 -2.89 0.80 -19.98
C PHE A 120 -1.99 1.90 -20.58
N SER A 121 -2.37 2.46 -21.73
CA SER A 121 -1.56 3.41 -22.46
C SER A 121 -1.29 4.69 -21.66
N ASP A 122 -2.17 5.06 -20.72
CA ASP A 122 -1.97 6.17 -19.79
C ASP A 122 -0.77 5.93 -18.87
N LEU A 123 -0.64 4.71 -18.31
CA LEU A 123 0.49 4.33 -17.46
C LEU A 123 1.81 4.32 -18.25
N TYR A 124 1.78 3.75 -19.46
CA TYR A 124 2.96 3.66 -20.32
C TYR A 124 3.36 4.98 -20.97
N LYS A 125 2.45 5.95 -21.11
CA LYS A 125 2.78 7.29 -21.64
C LYS A 125 3.36 8.20 -20.56
N ASP A 126 3.16 7.88 -19.28
CA ASP A 126 3.70 8.67 -18.16
C ASP A 126 5.24 8.58 -18.10
N PRO A 127 5.98 9.69 -18.32
CA PRO A 127 7.44 9.70 -18.28
C PRO A 127 8.02 9.29 -16.92
N MET A 128 7.33 9.60 -15.83
CA MET A 128 7.78 9.27 -14.48
C MET A 128 7.73 7.76 -14.24
N LEU A 129 6.63 7.11 -14.63
CA LEU A 129 6.50 5.66 -14.50
C LEU A 129 7.50 4.91 -15.39
N LYS A 130 7.75 5.42 -16.61
CA LYS A 130 8.77 4.88 -17.51
C LYS A 130 10.17 4.92 -16.92
N ALA A 131 10.54 6.03 -16.27
CA ALA A 131 11.87 6.18 -15.66
C ALA A 131 12.06 5.19 -14.49
N ILE A 132 11.02 5.00 -13.67
CA ILE A 132 11.05 4.12 -12.49
C ILE A 132 11.06 2.62 -12.89
N GLN A 133 10.33 2.26 -13.96
CA GLN A 133 10.22 0.86 -14.43
C GLN A 133 11.58 0.21 -14.77
N LEU A 134 12.59 1.00 -15.11
CA LEU A 134 13.94 0.49 -15.43
C LEU A 134 14.72 0.01 -14.19
N ALA A 135 14.26 0.35 -12.98
CA ALA A 135 14.97 0.06 -11.73
C ALA A 135 14.35 -1.11 -10.91
N ASP A 136 13.32 -1.78 -11.43
CA ASP A 136 12.37 -2.50 -10.58
C ASP A 136 12.53 -4.04 -10.56
N SER A 137 12.33 -4.64 -9.37
CA SER A 137 12.34 -6.10 -9.14
C SER A 137 10.99 -6.55 -8.53
N ASN A 138 10.24 -7.31 -9.34
CA ASN A 138 8.79 -7.53 -9.23
C ASN A 138 8.27 -8.35 -8.01
N ALA A 139 9.04 -8.63 -6.96
CA ALA A 139 8.61 -9.62 -5.95
C ALA A 139 8.15 -9.02 -4.60
N ILE A 140 8.77 -7.93 -4.14
CA ILE A 140 8.63 -7.47 -2.74
C ILE A 140 7.42 -6.53 -2.54
N ILE A 141 7.06 -5.76 -3.57
CA ILE A 141 6.03 -4.69 -3.48
C ILE A 141 4.61 -5.23 -3.32
N TYR A 142 4.42 -6.53 -3.50
CA TYR A 142 3.11 -7.18 -3.52
C TYR A 142 2.64 -7.76 -2.18
N LEU A 143 3.50 -7.80 -1.16
CA LEU A 143 3.15 -8.30 0.18
C LEU A 143 2.47 -7.24 1.07
N ILE A 144 2.32 -6.03 0.55
CA ILE A 144 1.86 -4.87 1.32
C ILE A 144 0.41 -4.59 0.93
N PHE A 145 -0.52 -5.36 1.49
CA PHE A 145 -1.97 -5.13 1.35
C PHE A 145 -2.49 -4.40 2.58
N GLU A 146 -2.89 -3.15 2.41
CA GLU A 146 -3.81 -2.52 3.36
C GLU A 146 -4.72 -1.51 2.65
N GLU A 147 -6.00 -1.85 2.52
CA GLU A 147 -7.10 -0.89 2.68
C GLU A 147 -8.23 -1.55 3.50
N SER A 148 -8.29 -1.29 4.81
CA SER A 148 -9.26 -1.88 5.74
C SER A 148 -10.74 -1.83 5.33
N HIS A 149 -11.12 -0.94 4.39
CA HIS A 149 -12.50 -0.75 3.92
C HIS A 149 -12.68 -1.19 2.46
N HIS A 150 -12.20 -2.38 2.11
CA HIS A 150 -12.26 -2.93 0.74
C HIS A 150 -13.66 -2.85 0.11
N ASN A 151 -14.74 -3.20 0.83
CA ASN A 151 -16.10 -3.13 0.30
C ASN A 151 -16.48 -1.72 -0.18
N TYR A 152 -16.10 -0.71 0.61
CA TYR A 152 -16.30 0.69 0.23
C TYR A 152 -15.46 1.05 -0.99
N HIS A 153 -14.19 0.65 -1.00
CA HIS A 153 -13.27 0.92 -2.09
C HIS A 153 -13.70 0.27 -3.42
N HIS A 154 -14.19 -0.97 -3.41
CA HIS A 154 -14.77 -1.60 -4.61
C HIS A 154 -16.06 -0.93 -5.08
N THR A 155 -16.80 -0.29 -4.17
CA THR A 155 -18.02 0.45 -4.49
C THR A 155 -17.73 1.83 -5.06
N PHE A 156 -16.76 2.54 -4.48
CA PHE A 156 -16.33 3.88 -4.88
C PHE A 156 -14.83 3.90 -5.22
N PRO A 157 -14.39 3.20 -6.29
CA PRO A 157 -12.98 3.06 -6.67
C PRO A 157 -12.40 4.34 -7.27
N TRP A 158 -13.00 5.51 -7.03
CA TRP A 158 -12.45 6.83 -7.37
C TRP A 158 -12.36 7.76 -6.15
N ASN A 159 -12.81 7.33 -4.96
CA ASN A 159 -12.84 8.16 -3.77
C ASN A 159 -11.50 8.11 -3.01
N TYR A 160 -10.84 9.27 -2.86
CA TYR A 160 -9.52 9.39 -2.21
C TYR A 160 -9.46 8.92 -0.75
N ARG A 161 -10.61 8.92 -0.06
CA ARG A 161 -10.70 8.50 1.35
C ARG A 161 -10.62 6.99 1.50
N SER A 162 -10.95 6.22 0.46
CA SER A 162 -11.11 4.76 0.48
C SER A 162 -11.91 4.21 1.67
N SER A 163 -12.76 5.04 2.27
CA SER A 163 -13.50 4.70 3.49
C SER A 163 -14.75 5.57 3.58
N GLU A 164 -15.76 5.02 4.24
CA GLU A 164 -17.08 5.61 4.37
C GLU A 164 -17.07 6.83 5.31
N LEU A 165 -16.45 6.66 6.47
CA LEU A 165 -16.28 7.71 7.47
C LEU A 165 -14.91 8.37 7.35
N ILE A 166 -14.82 9.58 7.89
CA ILE A 166 -13.53 10.23 8.18
C ILE A 166 -12.83 9.36 9.23
N ASN A 167 -12.00 8.42 8.79
CA ASN A 167 -11.20 7.60 9.69
C ASN A 167 -9.88 8.33 10.02
N PRO A 168 -9.64 8.76 11.28
CA PRO A 168 -8.42 9.43 11.66
C PRO A 168 -7.18 8.53 11.61
N THR A 169 -7.34 7.20 11.57
CA THR A 169 -6.24 6.24 11.46
C THR A 169 -5.76 6.01 10.02
N ASN A 170 -6.46 6.53 9.01
CA ASN A 170 -6.05 6.44 7.61
C ASN A 170 -4.87 7.39 7.33
N LEU A 171 -3.65 6.91 7.57
CA LEU A 171 -2.40 7.63 7.40
C LEU A 171 -2.21 8.13 5.96
N THR A 172 -2.55 7.31 4.96
CA THR A 172 -2.46 7.68 3.54
C THR A 172 -3.35 8.86 3.19
N ARG A 173 -4.58 8.89 3.72
CA ARG A 173 -5.49 10.03 3.54
C ARG A 173 -4.88 11.31 4.11
N ARG A 174 -4.38 11.26 5.35
CA ARG A 174 -3.76 12.43 6.00
C ARG A 174 -2.52 12.92 5.25
N PHE A 175 -1.72 12.00 4.73
CA PHE A 175 -0.60 12.30 3.85
C PHE A 175 -1.05 13.07 2.61
N ILE A 176 -2.07 12.57 1.88
CA ILE A 176 -2.60 13.24 0.68
C ILE A 176 -3.18 14.62 1.02
N GLU A 177 -3.95 14.73 2.11
CA GLU A 177 -4.53 16.01 2.57
C GLU A 177 -3.45 17.03 2.96
N PHE A 178 -2.34 16.60 3.58
CA PHE A 178 -1.20 17.46 3.85
C PHE A 178 -0.60 18.03 2.55
N PHE A 179 -0.35 17.17 1.56
CA PHE A 179 0.15 17.63 0.27
C PHE A 179 -0.86 18.47 -0.51
N ALA A 180 -2.16 18.26 -0.28
CA ALA A 180 -3.20 19.11 -0.84
C ALA A 180 -3.17 20.52 -0.24
N LYS A 181 -2.97 20.63 1.08
CA LYS A 181 -2.84 21.92 1.79
C LYS A 181 -1.68 22.76 1.28
N ILE A 182 -0.54 22.14 0.98
CA ILE A 182 0.62 22.85 0.39
C ILE A 182 0.53 22.98 -1.15
N GLY A 183 -0.59 22.58 -1.76
CA GLY A 183 -0.86 22.74 -3.19
C GLY A 183 -0.07 21.80 -4.11
N TRP A 184 0.45 20.70 -3.58
CA TRP A 184 1.16 19.66 -4.34
C TRP A 184 0.24 18.54 -4.81
N ALA A 185 -0.82 18.25 -4.05
CA ALA A 185 -1.94 17.44 -4.50
C ALA A 185 -3.16 18.33 -4.81
N TYR A 186 -3.96 17.98 -5.79
CA TYR A 186 -5.13 18.74 -6.21
C TYR A 186 -6.15 17.83 -6.90
N ASP A 187 -7.36 18.33 -7.17
CA ASP A 187 -8.44 17.56 -7.82
C ASP A 187 -8.81 16.27 -7.05
N LEU A 188 -8.89 16.38 -5.70
CA LEU A 188 -9.22 15.27 -4.81
C LEU A 188 -10.70 14.89 -4.98
N LYS A 189 -10.96 13.67 -5.43
CA LYS A 189 -12.31 13.15 -5.67
C LYS A 189 -12.86 12.44 -4.43
N PHE A 190 -14.06 12.79 -3.99
CA PHE A 190 -14.73 12.12 -2.88
C PHE A 190 -16.22 11.92 -3.18
N ALA A 191 -16.79 10.83 -2.66
CA ALA A 191 -18.24 10.61 -2.70
C ALA A 191 -18.90 11.49 -1.63
N SER A 192 -20.04 12.11 -1.98
CA SER A 192 -20.86 12.84 -1.01
C SER A 192 -21.57 11.87 -0.06
N GLU A 193 -21.95 12.35 1.13
CA GLU A 193 -22.69 11.53 2.09
C GLU A 193 -24.00 11.00 1.51
N ASP A 194 -24.72 11.83 0.74
CA ASP A 194 -25.96 11.40 0.07
C ASP A 194 -25.71 10.29 -0.95
N MET A 195 -24.59 10.33 -1.68
CA MET A 195 -24.21 9.30 -2.64
C MET A 195 -23.92 7.97 -1.92
N ILE A 196 -23.24 8.04 -0.77
CA ILE A 196 -22.96 6.88 0.08
C ILE A 196 -24.27 6.31 0.64
N LYS A 197 -25.12 7.14 1.25
CA LYS A 197 -26.43 6.73 1.80
C LYS A 197 -27.30 6.04 0.77
N LYS A 198 -27.46 6.63 -0.42
CA LYS A 198 -28.23 6.00 -1.52
C LYS A 198 -27.69 4.62 -1.91
N ARG A 199 -26.36 4.42 -1.86
CA ARG A 199 -25.73 3.14 -2.20
C ARG A 199 -25.92 2.10 -1.10
N VAL A 200 -25.87 2.54 0.15
CA VAL A 200 -26.20 1.75 1.34
C VAL A 200 -27.67 1.30 1.29
N ASP A 201 -28.60 2.22 1.03
CA ASP A 201 -30.03 1.90 0.96
C ASP A 201 -30.36 0.95 -0.20
N GLY A 202 -29.66 1.09 -1.33
CA GLY A 202 -29.94 0.30 -2.53
C GLY A 202 -29.32 -1.11 -2.52
N THR A 203 -28.10 -1.27 -2.01
CA THR A 203 -27.33 -2.53 -2.11
C THR A 203 -26.56 -2.89 -0.85
N GLY A 204 -26.70 -2.10 0.21
CA GLY A 204 -26.01 -2.31 1.46
C GLY A 204 -26.56 -3.49 2.24
N ASN A 205 -25.71 -4.12 3.04
CA ASN A 205 -26.13 -5.08 4.06
C ASN A 205 -26.41 -4.35 5.39
N SER A 206 -26.88 -5.07 6.40
CA SER A 206 -27.24 -4.46 7.69
C SER A 206 -26.06 -4.01 8.57
N SER A 207 -24.82 -4.15 8.09
CA SER A 207 -23.60 -3.84 8.86
C SER A 207 -23.05 -2.42 8.69
N HIS A 208 -23.79 -1.53 8.02
CA HIS A 208 -23.34 -0.16 7.77
C HIS A 208 -23.41 0.73 9.01
N LEU A 209 -22.52 1.73 9.05
CA LEU A 209 -22.33 2.62 10.21
C LEU A 209 -23.32 3.79 10.25
N PHE A 210 -23.99 4.10 9.13
CA PHE A 210 -25.05 5.10 9.07
C PHE A 210 -26.39 4.43 9.39
N LYS A 211 -26.77 4.45 10.67
CA LYS A 211 -28.14 4.27 11.13
C LYS A 211 -28.69 5.61 11.61
#